data_AF-A0AAV6WND5-F1
#
_entry.id   AF-A0AAV6WND5-F1
#
_cell.length_a   1.000
_cell.length_b   1.000
_cell.length_c   1.000
_cell.angle_alpha   90.00
_cell.angle_beta   90.00
_cell.angle_gamma   90.00
#
_symmetry.space_group_name_H-M   'P 1'
#
loop_
_entity.id
_entity.type
_entity.pdbx_description
1 polymer ?
#
loop_
_entity_poly.entity_id
_entity_poly.type
_entity_poly.pdbx_seq_one_letter_code
_entity_poly.pdbx_strand_id
1 'polypeptide(L)'
;MATLSVAYITPQTVVTNQCKSLQTSISEVFPRAFHCLSLTNIMKKVPEELVGLEEFDAIKMAFTRAVYRSLRVDEFEAAWEEMVHSHGLIDHNWLQILYEDRKRWVPVYLKDVFLAGIFPPKENEKWTSPFDEYLNENTTLREFFHIYDKTLLELDQRETCSDIGWIRTKALGLA
;
A
#
# COMPACT_ATOMS: atom_id res chain seq x y z
N MET A 1 -17.05 38.87 14.42
CA MET A 1 -16.74 37.81 13.45
C MET A 1 -15.54 37.03 13.96
N ALA A 2 -15.76 35.89 14.59
CA ALA A 2 -14.68 35.01 15.03
C ALA A 2 -14.34 34.05 13.88
N THR A 3 -13.17 34.25 13.26
CA THR A 3 -12.58 33.28 12.34
C THR A 3 -12.10 32.08 13.17
N LEU A 4 -12.82 30.97 13.09
CA LEU A 4 -12.31 29.67 13.52
C LEU A 4 -11.17 29.29 12.57
N SER A 5 -9.93 29.53 12.98
CA SER A 5 -8.79 28.88 12.33
C SER A 5 -8.78 27.42 12.77
N VAL A 6 -9.44 26.55 12.01
CA VAL A 6 -9.11 25.12 12.05
C VAL A 6 -7.66 25.05 11.59
N ALA A 7 -6.75 24.76 12.52
CA ALA A 7 -5.36 24.50 12.16
C ALA A 7 -5.36 23.27 11.24
N TYR A 8 -5.17 23.46 9.94
CA TYR A 8 -5.02 22.38 8.99
C TYR A 8 -3.72 21.64 9.32
N ILE A 9 -3.83 20.52 10.04
CA ILE A 9 -2.70 19.62 10.26
C ILE A 9 -2.34 19.06 8.88
N THR A 10 -1.14 19.40 8.41
CA THR A 10 -0.61 18.86 7.16
C THR A 10 -0.18 17.42 7.39
N PRO A 11 -0.59 16.46 6.54
CA PRO A 11 -0.16 15.07 6.68
C PRO A 11 1.37 14.98 6.56
N GLN A 12 1.98 14.16 7.41
CA GLN A 12 3.42 13.87 7.29
C GLN A 12 3.72 12.96 6.10
N THR A 13 2.81 12.02 5.81
CA THR A 13 2.92 11.06 4.71
C THR A 13 1.57 10.92 4.02
N VAL A 14 1.57 10.84 2.70
CA VAL A 14 0.40 10.55 1.89
C VAL A 14 0.67 9.28 1.09
N VAL A 15 -0.20 8.28 1.21
CA VAL A 15 -0.09 7.01 0.48
C VAL A 15 -1.14 7.00 -0.63
N THR A 16 -0.73 6.83 -1.89
CA THR A 16 -1.68 6.72 -3.02
C THR A 16 -1.28 5.64 -4.01
N ASN A 17 -2.16 5.38 -4.97
CA ASN A 17 -1.86 4.59 -6.16
C ASN A 17 -0.79 5.31 -7.01
N GLN A 18 -0.10 4.59 -7.89
CA GLN A 18 0.77 5.20 -8.89
C GLN A 18 -0.08 5.95 -9.92
N CYS A 19 -0.17 7.28 -9.76
CA CYS A 19 -0.93 8.17 -10.63
C CYS A 19 -0.23 9.53 -10.71
N LYS A 20 0.15 9.95 -11.92
CA LYS A 20 0.86 11.21 -12.15
C LYS A 20 0.05 12.42 -11.69
N SER A 21 -1.27 12.42 -11.91
CA SER A 21 -2.14 13.51 -11.47
C SER A 21 -2.13 13.67 -9.95
N LEU A 22 -2.26 12.56 -9.20
CA LEU A 22 -2.18 12.60 -7.73
C LEU A 22 -0.79 13.03 -7.25
N GLN A 23 0.28 12.55 -7.89
CA GLN A 23 1.65 13.00 -7.58
C GLN A 23 1.77 14.52 -7.70
N THR A 24 1.31 15.10 -8.81
CA THR A 24 1.32 16.55 -9.03
C THR A 24 0.49 17.27 -7.97
N SER A 25 -0.77 16.89 -7.78
CA SER A 25 -1.66 17.53 -6.80
C SER A 25 -1.10 17.48 -5.38
N ILE A 26 -0.51 16.34 -4.97
CA ILE A 26 0.09 16.21 -3.64
C ILE A 26 1.30 17.12 -3.50
N SER A 27 2.15 17.21 -4.53
CA SER A 27 3.31 18.10 -4.49
C SER A 27 2.93 19.57 -4.40
N GLU A 28 1.78 19.97 -4.96
CA GLU A 28 1.27 21.34 -4.91
C GLU A 28 0.58 21.64 -3.57
N VAL A 29 -0.28 20.74 -3.10
CA VAL A 29 -1.12 20.96 -1.90
C VAL A 29 -0.36 20.64 -0.61
N PHE A 30 0.47 19.60 -0.61
CA PHE A 30 1.23 19.12 0.55
C PHE A 30 2.72 18.97 0.22
N PRO A 31 3.44 20.06 -0.12
CA PRO A 31 4.84 20.01 -0.57
C PRO A 31 5.81 19.45 0.48
N ARG A 32 5.41 19.42 1.75
CA ARG A 32 6.20 18.90 2.87
C ARG A 32 5.86 17.46 3.24
N ALA A 33 4.78 16.90 2.69
CA ALA A 33 4.40 15.52 2.95
C ALA A 33 5.29 14.57 2.13
N PHE A 34 5.70 13.47 2.74
CA PHE A 34 6.31 12.39 1.99
C PHE A 34 5.24 11.67 1.17
N HIS A 35 5.45 11.53 -0.14
CA HIS A 35 4.54 10.79 -1.00
C HIS A 35 5.01 9.35 -1.17
N CYS A 36 4.20 8.41 -0.68
CA CYS A 36 4.42 6.97 -0.76
C CYS A 36 3.43 6.37 -1.78
N LEU A 37 3.88 5.38 -2.56
CA LEU A 37 2.98 4.59 -3.39
C LEU A 37 2.51 3.36 -2.61
N SER A 38 1.25 3.00 -2.82
CA SER A 38 0.64 1.82 -2.20
C SER A 38 1.24 0.55 -2.78
N LEU A 39 2.03 -0.17 -1.96
CA LEU A 39 2.56 -1.47 -2.33
C LEU A 39 1.43 -2.47 -2.64
N THR A 40 0.31 -2.43 -1.92
CA THR A 40 -0.86 -3.27 -2.22
C THR A 40 -1.34 -3.08 -3.66
N ASN A 41 -1.42 -1.84 -4.14
CA ASN A 41 -1.85 -1.57 -5.51
C ASN A 41 -0.79 -1.96 -6.54
N ILE A 42 0.49 -1.82 -6.21
CA ILE A 42 1.59 -2.33 -7.05
C ILE A 42 1.50 -3.86 -7.17
N MET A 43 1.33 -4.57 -6.06
CA MET A 43 1.17 -6.03 -6.05
C MET A 43 -0.05 -6.52 -6.83
N LYS A 44 -1.16 -5.75 -6.83
CA LYS A 44 -2.34 -6.03 -7.66
C LYS A 44 -2.06 -5.85 -9.15
N LYS A 45 -1.20 -4.90 -9.53
CA LYS A 45 -0.79 -4.68 -10.93
C LYS A 45 0.22 -5.69 -11.46
N VAL A 46 1.02 -6.33 -10.61
CA VAL A 46 1.99 -7.36 -11.02
C VAL A 46 1.35 -8.42 -11.95
N PRO A 47 0.23 -9.08 -11.60
CA PRO A 47 -0.43 -10.01 -12.53
C PRO A 47 -0.95 -9.31 -13.79
N GLU A 48 -1.52 -8.11 -13.69
CA GLU A 48 -2.07 -7.38 -14.85
C GLU A 48 -0.98 -7.07 -15.89
N GLU A 49 0.21 -6.67 -15.44
CA GLU A 49 1.31 -6.23 -16.29
C GLU A 49 2.18 -7.40 -16.79
N LEU A 50 2.22 -8.52 -16.06
CA LEU A 50 3.17 -9.62 -16.33
C LEU A 50 2.54 -10.96 -16.75
N VAL A 51 1.20 -11.12 -16.71
CA VAL A 51 0.52 -12.41 -17.01
C VAL A 51 0.81 -12.96 -18.41
N GLY A 52 1.18 -12.11 -19.37
CA GLY A 52 1.50 -12.51 -20.74
C GLY A 52 2.90 -13.09 -20.93
N LEU A 53 3.72 -13.15 -19.88
CA LEU A 53 5.10 -13.64 -19.95
C LEU A 53 5.16 -15.16 -19.69
N GLU A 54 5.98 -15.88 -20.46
CA GLU A 54 6.07 -17.35 -20.38
C GLU A 54 6.46 -17.85 -18.98
N GLU A 55 7.27 -17.09 -18.25
CA GLU A 55 7.76 -17.43 -16.90
C GLU A 55 7.05 -16.65 -15.78
N PHE A 56 5.79 -16.25 -16.00
CA PHE A 56 5.03 -15.39 -15.09
C PHE A 56 5.10 -15.79 -13.61
N ASP A 57 4.90 -17.06 -13.28
CA ASP A 57 4.92 -17.53 -11.89
C ASP A 57 6.30 -17.36 -11.24
N ALA A 58 7.38 -17.65 -11.98
CA ALA A 58 8.75 -17.49 -11.50
C ALA A 58 9.08 -16.00 -11.31
N ILE A 59 8.68 -15.14 -12.25
CA ILE A 59 8.86 -13.69 -12.17
C ILE A 59 8.11 -13.13 -10.97
N LYS A 60 6.85 -13.52 -10.78
CA LYS A 60 6.02 -13.09 -9.65
C LYS A 60 6.62 -13.51 -8.32
N MET A 61 7.15 -14.73 -8.23
CA MET A 61 7.86 -15.21 -7.04
C MET A 61 9.14 -14.40 -6.78
N ALA A 62 9.95 -14.16 -7.81
CA ALA A 62 11.18 -13.36 -7.71
C ALA A 62 10.89 -11.92 -7.25
N PHE A 63 9.87 -11.28 -7.84
CA PHE A 63 9.40 -9.95 -7.46
C PHE A 63 8.96 -9.91 -5.99
N THR A 64 8.10 -10.85 -5.59
CA THR A 64 7.57 -10.94 -4.23
C THR A 64 8.71 -11.13 -3.22
N ARG A 65 9.68 -12.00 -3.53
CA ARG A 65 10.87 -12.23 -2.71
C ARG A 65 11.71 -10.95 -2.58
N ALA A 66 12.00 -10.28 -3.69
CA ALA A 66 12.78 -9.04 -3.69
C ALA A 66 12.13 -7.98 -2.79
N VAL A 67 10.82 -7.82 -2.86
CA VAL A 67 10.08 -6.79 -2.12
C VAL A 67 9.94 -7.11 -0.63
N TYR A 68 9.50 -8.34 -0.28
CA TYR A 68 9.13 -8.67 1.10
C TYR A 68 10.23 -9.30 1.93
N ARG A 69 11.24 -9.94 1.30
CA ARG A 69 12.29 -10.66 2.03
C ARG A 69 13.61 -9.90 2.12
N SER A 70 13.76 -8.83 1.35
CA SER A 70 14.92 -7.95 1.49
C SER A 70 14.83 -7.17 2.79
N LEU A 71 15.87 -7.27 3.61
CA LEU A 71 16.00 -6.51 4.85
C LEU A 71 16.94 -5.32 4.65
N ARG A 72 17.74 -5.29 3.59
CA ARG A 72 18.64 -4.17 3.29
C ARG A 72 18.46 -3.68 1.86
N VAL A 73 18.87 -2.43 1.62
CA VAL A 73 18.80 -1.82 0.30
C VAL A 73 19.61 -2.62 -0.72
N ASP A 74 20.82 -3.03 -0.37
CA ASP A 74 21.70 -3.84 -1.23
C ASP A 74 21.10 -5.21 -1.56
N GLU A 75 20.39 -5.85 -0.63
CA GLU A 75 19.67 -7.10 -0.88
C GLU A 75 18.53 -6.92 -1.88
N PHE A 76 17.76 -5.82 -1.75
CA PHE A 76 16.70 -5.49 -2.71
C PHE A 76 17.27 -5.21 -4.10
N GLU A 77 18.30 -4.38 -4.20
CA GLU A 77 18.92 -4.02 -5.48
C GLU A 77 19.47 -5.26 -6.20
N ALA A 78 20.17 -6.13 -5.47
CA ALA A 78 20.68 -7.38 -6.03
C ALA A 78 19.57 -8.34 -6.48
N ALA A 79 18.52 -8.51 -5.67
CA ALA A 79 17.40 -9.39 -6.02
C ALA A 79 16.57 -8.85 -7.20
N TRP A 80 16.41 -7.52 -7.28
CA TRP A 80 15.75 -6.87 -8.41
C TRP A 80 16.57 -7.03 -9.69
N GLU A 81 17.88 -6.77 -9.61
CA GLU A 81 18.81 -6.93 -10.73
C GLU A 81 18.84 -8.38 -11.24
N GLU A 82 18.93 -9.35 -10.33
CA GLU A 82 18.87 -10.78 -10.65
C GLU A 82 17.58 -11.11 -11.43
N MET A 83 16.42 -10.68 -10.92
CA MET A 83 15.12 -10.93 -11.55
C MET A 83 15.03 -10.35 -12.96
N VAL A 84 15.44 -9.08 -13.17
CA VAL A 84 15.31 -8.45 -14.50
C VAL A 84 16.27 -9.06 -15.52
N HIS A 85 17.46 -9.49 -15.10
CA HIS A 85 18.41 -10.12 -16.01
C HIS A 85 18.05 -11.58 -16.32
N SER A 86 17.67 -12.37 -15.31
CA SER A 86 17.37 -13.80 -15.50
C SER A 86 16.17 -14.04 -16.40
N HIS A 87 15.20 -13.11 -16.39
CA HIS A 87 13.95 -13.21 -17.14
C HIS A 87 13.91 -12.27 -18.36
N GLY A 88 15.01 -11.61 -18.73
CA GLY A 88 15.07 -10.72 -19.89
C GLY A 88 14.14 -9.50 -19.82
N LEU A 89 13.87 -8.98 -18.62
CA LEU A 89 12.91 -7.91 -18.35
C LEU A 89 13.54 -6.51 -18.29
N ILE A 90 14.81 -6.38 -18.69
CA ILE A 90 15.57 -5.13 -18.61
C ILE A 90 14.84 -3.99 -19.34
N ASP A 91 14.23 -4.28 -20.50
CA ASP A 91 13.52 -3.30 -21.33
C ASP A 91 12.00 -3.26 -21.06
N HIS A 92 11.53 -3.92 -19.99
CA HIS A 92 10.11 -3.92 -19.66
C HIS A 92 9.68 -2.56 -19.08
N ASN A 93 9.02 -1.74 -19.91
CA ASN A 93 8.67 -0.35 -19.60
C ASN A 93 8.01 -0.15 -18.22
N TRP A 94 7.04 -0.98 -17.84
CA TRP A 94 6.38 -0.83 -16.53
C TRP A 94 7.34 -1.09 -15.36
N LEU A 95 8.24 -2.07 -15.49
CA LEU A 95 9.21 -2.40 -14.43
C LEU A 95 10.27 -1.31 -14.29
N GLN A 96 10.68 -0.69 -15.40
CA GLN A 96 11.59 0.46 -15.36
C GLN A 96 10.98 1.64 -14.59
N ILE A 97 9.75 2.04 -14.94
CA ILE A 97 9.03 3.12 -14.26
C ILE A 97 8.84 2.78 -12.77
N LEU A 98 8.48 1.54 -12.47
CA LEU A 98 8.31 1.09 -11.09
C LEU A 98 9.64 1.13 -10.30
N TYR A 99 10.75 0.76 -10.93
CA TYR A 99 12.08 0.81 -10.33
C TYR A 99 12.56 2.26 -10.08
N GLU A 100 12.24 3.20 -10.96
CA GLU A 100 12.51 4.63 -10.76
C GLU A 100 11.83 5.14 -9.48
N ASP A 101 10.60 4.71 -9.23
CA ASP A 101 9.82 5.06 -8.05
C ASP A 101 10.18 4.23 -6.78
N ARG A 102 11.15 3.31 -6.82
CA ARG A 102 11.42 2.32 -5.74
C ARG A 102 11.51 2.89 -4.32
N LYS A 103 12.08 4.08 -4.18
CA LYS A 103 12.21 4.75 -2.87
C LYS A 103 10.87 5.17 -2.25
N ARG A 104 9.79 5.17 -3.03
CA ARG A 104 8.44 5.55 -2.62
C ARG A 104 7.56 4.36 -2.28
N TRP A 105 7.98 3.12 -2.53
CA TRP A 105 7.08 1.97 -2.39
C TRP A 105 7.73 0.70 -1.84
N VAL A 106 9.04 0.53 -2.01
CA VAL A 106 9.76 -0.65 -1.52
C VAL A 106 9.96 -0.53 -0.01
N PRO A 107 9.54 -1.53 0.80
CA PRO A 107 9.60 -1.45 2.26
C PRO A 107 10.98 -1.10 2.83
N VAL A 108 12.06 -1.61 2.21
CA VAL A 108 13.43 -1.39 2.70
C VAL A 108 13.86 0.08 2.66
N TYR A 109 13.27 0.86 1.75
CA TYR A 109 13.52 2.30 1.61
C TYR A 109 12.61 3.15 2.51
N LEU A 110 11.53 2.58 3.02
CA LEU A 110 10.49 3.27 3.77
C LEU A 110 10.61 3.05 5.29
N LYS A 111 11.67 2.40 5.77
CA LYS A 111 11.86 2.04 7.19
C LYS A 111 11.76 3.23 8.16
N ASP A 112 12.23 4.39 7.72
CA ASP A 112 12.24 5.62 8.53
C ASP A 112 11.03 6.53 8.23
N VAL A 113 10.11 6.09 7.36
CA VAL A 113 8.91 6.84 7.00
C VAL A 113 7.77 6.49 7.96
N PHE A 114 7.17 7.51 8.58
CA PHE A 114 5.99 7.32 9.41
C PHE A 114 4.78 7.01 8.52
N LEU A 115 4.34 5.76 8.51
CA LEU A 115 3.20 5.27 7.72
C LEU A 115 1.92 5.12 8.56
N ALA A 116 1.89 5.58 9.82
CA ALA A 116 0.71 5.54 10.69
C ALA A 116 0.02 4.15 10.77
N GLY A 117 0.79 3.06 10.75
CA GLY A 117 0.24 1.69 10.77
C GLY A 117 -0.21 1.16 9.41
N ILE A 118 -0.16 1.97 8.35
CA ILE A 118 -0.33 1.55 6.94
C ILE A 118 0.98 0.90 6.47
N PHE A 119 1.42 -0.14 7.17
CA PHE A 119 2.47 -0.99 6.62
C PHE A 119 1.82 -1.87 5.55
N PRO A 120 2.47 -2.09 4.41
CA PRO A 120 1.89 -3.00 3.44
C PRO A 120 1.80 -4.40 4.03
N PRO A 121 0.77 -5.17 3.61
CA PRO A 121 0.53 -6.52 4.11
C PRO A 121 1.80 -7.36 4.04
N LYS A 122 1.98 -8.28 4.99
CA LYS A 122 3.03 -9.31 4.86
C LYS A 122 2.83 -10.10 3.57
N GLU A 123 3.88 -10.77 3.09
CA GLU A 123 3.87 -11.62 1.87
C GLU A 123 2.61 -12.50 1.74
N ASN A 124 2.08 -13.00 2.85
CA ASN A 124 0.92 -13.91 2.90
C ASN A 124 -0.38 -13.25 3.41
N GLU A 125 -0.38 -11.95 3.65
CA GLU A 125 -1.53 -11.22 4.19
C GLU A 125 -2.36 -10.65 3.05
N LYS A 126 -3.56 -11.18 2.86
CA LYS A 126 -4.46 -10.71 1.81
C LYS A 126 -5.06 -9.37 2.26
N TRP A 127 -4.72 -8.29 1.56
CA TRP A 127 -5.45 -7.03 1.68
C TRP A 127 -6.78 -7.14 0.92
N THR A 128 -7.82 -7.59 1.60
CA THR A 128 -9.20 -7.44 1.13
C THR A 128 -9.75 -6.12 1.67
N SER A 129 -10.33 -5.30 0.79
CA SER A 129 -11.19 -4.21 1.25
C SER A 129 -12.25 -4.81 2.18
N PRO A 130 -12.64 -4.14 3.28
CA PRO A 130 -13.76 -4.59 4.09
C PRO A 130 -15.06 -4.67 3.27
N PHE A 131 -15.11 -4.02 2.11
CA PHE A 131 -16.21 -4.09 1.17
C PHE A 131 -16.08 -5.21 0.12
N ASP A 132 -14.90 -5.79 -0.09
CA ASP A 132 -14.69 -6.85 -1.11
C ASP A 132 -15.47 -8.14 -0.78
N GLU A 133 -15.82 -8.35 0.49
CA GLU A 133 -16.65 -9.48 0.93
C GLU A 133 -18.13 -9.28 0.60
N TYR A 134 -18.57 -8.04 0.45
CA TYR A 134 -20.00 -7.68 0.37
C TYR A 134 -20.42 -7.12 -0.99
N LEU A 135 -19.48 -6.52 -1.74
CA LEU A 135 -19.75 -5.93 -3.05
C LEU A 135 -19.39 -6.90 -4.17
N ASN A 136 -20.26 -7.00 -5.16
CA ASN A 136 -20.00 -7.68 -6.42
C ASN A 136 -20.61 -6.89 -7.60
N GLU A 137 -20.35 -7.34 -8.82
CA GLU A 137 -20.80 -6.66 -10.06
C GLU A 137 -22.33 -6.54 -10.17
N ASN A 138 -23.09 -7.34 -9.43
CA ASN A 138 -24.56 -7.33 -9.41
C ASN A 138 -25.15 -6.51 -8.25
N THR A 139 -24.32 -5.93 -7.37
CA THR A 139 -24.80 -5.13 -6.24
C THR A 139 -25.47 -3.85 -6.74
N THR A 140 -26.76 -3.69 -6.46
CA THR A 140 -27.48 -2.48 -6.81
C THR A 140 -27.04 -1.30 -5.94
N LEU A 141 -27.24 -0.07 -6.42
CA LEU A 141 -26.90 1.14 -5.66
C LEU A 141 -27.62 1.21 -4.30
N ARG A 142 -28.84 0.66 -4.21
CA ARG A 142 -29.59 0.58 -2.95
C ARG A 142 -28.92 -0.37 -1.96
N GLU A 143 -28.52 -1.54 -2.43
CA GLU A 143 -27.81 -2.52 -1.60
C GLU A 143 -26.43 -2.01 -1.18
N PHE A 144 -25.76 -1.26 -2.06
CA PHE A 144 -24.50 -0.60 -1.74
C PHE A 144 -24.61 0.29 -0.50
N PHE A 145 -25.63 1.17 -0.40
CA PHE A 145 -25.77 2.03 0.79
C PHE A 145 -26.00 1.23 2.07
N HIS A 146 -26.80 0.16 1.98
CA HIS A 146 -27.04 -0.70 3.14
C HIS A 146 -25.77 -1.44 3.59
N ILE A 147 -25.00 -1.97 2.64
CA ILE A 147 -23.71 -2.60 2.88
C ILE A 147 -22.74 -1.57 3.45
N TYR A 148 -22.72 -0.35 2.90
CA TYR A 148 -21.81 0.71 3.31
C TYR A 148 -21.98 1.09 4.78
N ASP A 149 -23.21 1.38 5.20
CA ASP A 149 -23.52 1.75 6.59
C ASP A 149 -23.17 0.61 7.56
N LYS A 150 -23.49 -0.63 7.15
CA LYS A 150 -23.17 -1.82 7.94
C LYS A 150 -21.65 -2.00 8.10
N THR A 151 -20.90 -1.93 7.01
CA THR A 151 -19.44 -2.11 7.02
C THR A 151 -18.76 -1.00 7.84
N LEU A 152 -19.23 0.24 7.75
CA LEU A 152 -18.70 1.32 8.60
C LEU A 152 -18.91 1.05 10.09
N LEU A 153 -20.10 0.58 10.47
CA LEU A 153 -20.39 0.23 11.86
C LEU A 153 -19.48 -0.91 12.36
N GLU A 154 -19.25 -1.93 11.53
CA GLU A 154 -18.36 -3.03 11.86
C GLU A 154 -16.88 -2.61 11.96
N LEU A 155 -16.45 -1.64 11.14
CA LEU A 155 -15.11 -1.07 11.23
C LEU A 155 -14.94 -0.26 12.52
N ASP A 156 -15.89 0.61 12.85
CA ASP A 156 -15.88 1.42 14.07
C ASP A 156 -15.85 0.54 15.34
N GLN A 157 -16.65 -0.53 15.38
CA GLN A 157 -16.63 -1.49 16.47
C GLN A 157 -15.29 -2.21 16.59
N ARG A 158 -14.68 -2.57 15.46
CA ARG A 158 -13.38 -3.28 15.41
C ARG A 158 -12.23 -2.39 15.86
N GLU A 159 -12.23 -1.13 15.45
CA GLU A 159 -11.27 -0.12 15.93
C GLU A 159 -11.42 0.09 17.43
N THR A 160 -12.65 0.31 17.91
CA THR A 160 -12.94 0.47 19.34
C THR A 160 -12.48 -0.75 20.15
N CYS A 161 -12.72 -1.97 19.67
CA CYS A 161 -12.26 -3.19 20.32
C CYS A 161 -10.73 -3.30 20.34
N SER A 162 -10.07 -2.89 19.24
CA SER A 162 -8.61 -2.91 19.13
C SER A 162 -7.97 -1.87 20.06
N ASP A 163 -8.54 -0.67 20.16
CA ASP A 163 -8.11 0.38 21.06
C ASP A 163 -8.24 -0.04 22.53
N ILE A 164 -9.39 -0.62 22.91
CA ILE A 164 -9.62 -1.15 24.26
C ILE A 164 -8.64 -2.29 24.55
N GLY A 165 -8.43 -3.18 23.59
CA GLY A 165 -7.48 -4.28 23.69
C GLY A 165 -6.05 -3.78 23.92
N TRP A 166 -5.60 -2.82 23.10
CA TRP A 166 -4.29 -2.18 23.21
C TRP A 166 -4.09 -1.49 24.56
N ILE A 167 -5.08 -0.71 25.00
CA ILE A 167 -5.05 -0.02 26.31
C ILE A 167 -4.92 -1.05 27.44
N ARG A 168 -5.65 -2.17 27.37
CA ARG A 168 -5.56 -3.25 28.36
C ARG A 168 -4.19 -3.94 28.36
N THR A 169 -3.66 -4.30 27.20
CA THR A 169 -2.34 -4.95 27.07
C THR A 169 -1.23 -4.06 27.61
N LYS A 170 -1.30 -2.76 27.32
CA LYS A 170 -0.37 -1.75 27.84
C LYS A 170 -0.53 -1.55 29.35
N ALA A 171 -1.75 -1.52 29.87
CA ALA A 171 -2.02 -1.42 31.30
C ALA A 171 -1.54 -2.64 32.10
N LEU A 172 -1.49 -3.82 31.46
CA LEU A 172 -0.98 -5.06 32.04
C LEU A 172 0.55 -5.24 31.89
N GLY A 173 1.24 -4.31 31.23
CA GLY A 173 2.70 -4.39 31.03
C GLY A 173 3.14 -5.53 30.10
N LEU A 174 2.26 -5.99 29.21
CA LEU A 174 2.50 -7.10 28.29
C LEU A 174 2.94 -6.66 26.89
N ALA A 175 3.26 -5.38 26.72
CA ALA A 175 3.63 -4.74 25.46
C ALA A 175 5.08 -4.24 25.47
#